data_AF-A0A832WYA4-F1
#
_entry.id   AF-A0A832WYA4-F1
#
_cell.length_a   1.000
_cell.length_b   1.000
_cell.length_c   1.000
_cell.angle_alpha   90.00
_cell.angle_beta   90.00
_cell.angle_gamma   90.00
#
_symmetry.space_group_name_H-M   'P 1'
#
loop_
_entity.id
_entity.type
_entity.pdbx_description
1 polymer ?
#
loop_
_entity_poly.entity_id
_entity_poly.type
_entity_poly.pdbx_seq_one_letter_code
_entity_poly.pdbx_strand_id
1 'polypeptide(L)'
;MSILGSLDVIDLMPNGTPEQVYNRTRECILQGTDIIGTACGVSYGTPLENLRAYVRACKETPIPKYDDVEDLIRQIGIGIGRNMKENVLGGMQE
;
A
#
# COMPACT_ATOMS: atom_id res chain seq x y z
N MET A 1 -10.12 4.03 -18.62
CA MET A 1 -10.26 5.00 -17.50
C MET A 1 -9.09 4.75 -16.58
N SER A 2 -8.40 5.78 -16.07
CA SER A 2 -7.27 5.62 -15.16
C SER A 2 -7.62 6.15 -13.77
N ILE A 3 -7.08 5.52 -12.72
CA ILE A 3 -7.23 5.86 -11.31
C ILE A 3 -6.01 6.66 -10.86
N LEU A 4 -6.25 7.84 -10.30
CA LEU A 4 -5.23 8.71 -9.71
C LEU A 4 -5.50 8.85 -8.20
N GLY A 5 -4.49 8.64 -7.36
CA GLY A 5 -4.58 8.88 -5.90
C GLY A 5 -4.07 7.73 -5.04
N SER A 6 -4.58 7.54 -3.81
CA SER A 6 -5.40 8.46 -3.02
C SER A 6 -4.87 8.58 -1.58
N LEU A 7 -3.61 9.01 -1.44
CA LEU A 7 -3.03 9.23 -0.11
C LEU A 7 -3.78 10.33 0.63
N ASP A 8 -4.23 10.02 1.83
CA ASP A 8 -5.02 10.95 2.65
C ASP A 8 -4.16 12.16 3.06
N VAL A 9 -4.69 13.35 2.78
CA VAL A 9 -4.03 14.62 3.00
C VAL A 9 -4.33 15.24 4.37
N ILE A 10 -5.26 14.67 5.14
CA ILE A 10 -5.70 15.21 6.44
C ILE A 10 -5.03 14.48 7.59
N ASP A 11 -5.12 13.15 7.66
CA ASP A 11 -4.59 12.39 8.80
C ASP A 11 -3.25 11.74 8.45
N LEU A 12 -3.13 11.14 7.27
CA LEU A 12 -1.92 10.40 6.90
C LEU A 12 -0.73 11.29 6.55
N MET A 13 -0.85 12.14 5.52
CA MET A 13 0.30 12.88 5.01
C MET A 13 0.89 13.87 6.03
N PRO A 14 0.10 14.71 6.74
CA PRO A 14 0.66 15.65 7.72
C PRO A 14 0.93 15.03 9.10
N ASN A 15 0.14 14.04 9.56
CA ASN A 15 0.22 13.54 10.94
C ASN A 15 0.72 12.10 11.08
N GLY A 16 0.82 11.34 9.98
CA GLY A 16 1.34 9.99 9.98
C GLY A 16 2.86 9.92 10.09
N THR A 17 3.37 8.73 10.36
CA THR A 17 4.81 8.45 10.32
C THR A 17 5.28 8.16 8.88
N PRO A 18 6.58 8.32 8.58
CA PRO A 18 7.13 7.95 7.28
C PRO A 18 6.85 6.48 6.91
N GLU A 19 6.85 5.58 7.89
CA GLU A 19 6.54 4.17 7.68
C GLU A 19 5.06 3.96 7.29
N GLN A 20 4.13 4.66 7.95
CA GLN A 20 2.71 4.60 7.59
C GLN A 20 2.47 5.12 6.17
N VAL A 21 3.12 6.24 5.79
CA VAL A 21 3.02 6.80 4.43
C VAL A 21 3.58 5.83 3.39
N TYR A 22 4.74 5.23 3.67
CA TYR A 22 5.33 4.21 2.81
C TYR A 22 4.39 3.01 2.61
N ASN A 23 3.87 2.46 3.71
CA ASN A 23 3.01 1.28 3.68
C ASN A 23 1.69 1.53 2.96
N ARG A 24 1.05 2.68 3.20
CA ARG A 24 -0.18 3.06 2.47
C ARG A 24 0.10 3.27 0.98
N THR A 25 1.23 3.90 0.64
CA THR A 25 1.63 4.09 -0.76
C THR A 25 1.81 2.74 -1.45
N ARG A 26 2.54 1.82 -0.81
CA ARG A 26 2.73 0.45 -1.28
C ARG A 26 1.39 -0.27 -1.47
N GLU A 27 0.47 -0.12 -0.52
CA GLU A 27 -0.88 -0.70 -0.62
C GLU A 27 -1.65 -0.18 -1.85
N CYS A 28 -1.66 1.13 -2.10
CA CYS A 28 -2.31 1.71 -3.27
C CYS A 28 -1.77 1.14 -4.60
N ILE A 29 -0.46 0.93 -4.69
CA ILE A 29 0.19 0.30 -5.85
C ILE A 29 -0.31 -1.13 -6.03
N LEU A 30 -0.32 -1.92 -4.96
CA LEU A 30 -0.77 -3.31 -4.99
C LEU A 30 -2.28 -3.46 -5.25
N GLN A 31 -3.07 -2.46 -4.89
CA GLN A 31 -4.51 -2.36 -5.20
C GLN A 31 -4.79 -2.01 -6.66
N GLY A 32 -3.76 -1.70 -7.47
CA GLY A 32 -3.92 -1.43 -8.89
C GLY A 32 -4.21 0.02 -9.23
N THR A 33 -3.77 0.97 -8.40
CA THR A 33 -3.85 2.40 -8.75
C THR A 33 -2.90 2.72 -9.90
N ASP A 34 -3.41 3.29 -11.00
CA ASP A 34 -2.61 3.57 -12.20
C ASP A 34 -1.56 4.65 -11.97
N ILE A 35 -1.92 5.73 -11.26
CA ILE A 35 -1.03 6.83 -10.94
C ILE A 35 -1.14 7.14 -9.46
N ILE A 36 -0.04 6.96 -8.72
CA ILE A 36 -0.04 7.27 -7.30
C ILE A 36 0.02 8.78 -7.11
N GLY A 37 -0.84 9.28 -6.24
CA GLY A 37 -0.84 10.67 -5.80
C GLY A 37 -1.55 10.86 -4.48
N THR A 38 -1.51 12.08 -3.97
CA THR A 38 -2.37 12.52 -2.88
C THR A 38 -3.81 12.62 -3.35
N ALA A 39 -4.77 12.40 -2.44
CA ALA A 39 -6.20 12.53 -2.75
C ALA A 39 -6.59 13.98 -3.14
N CYS A 40 -5.83 14.96 -2.68
CA CYS A 40 -5.97 16.38 -3.03
C CYS A 40 -4.58 17.05 -3.00
N GLY A 41 -4.50 18.37 -2.77
CA GLY A 41 -3.23 19.06 -2.58
C GLY A 41 -2.50 18.62 -1.30
N VAL A 42 -1.16 18.68 -1.33
CA VAL A 42 -0.34 18.41 -0.14
C VAL A 42 -0.63 19.47 0.92
N SER A 43 -0.99 19.04 2.12
CA SER A 43 -1.30 19.94 3.24
C SER A 43 -0.08 20.73 3.69
N TYR A 44 -0.30 22.00 4.04
CA TYR A 44 0.73 22.83 4.64
C TYR A 44 1.22 22.19 5.95
N GLY A 45 2.53 22.09 6.13
CA GLY A 45 3.15 21.45 7.28
C GLY A 45 3.39 19.95 7.15
N THR A 46 3.05 19.32 6.00
CA THR A 46 3.46 17.92 5.75
C THR A 46 4.97 17.76 5.88
N PRO A 47 5.46 16.87 6.78
CA PRO A 47 6.89 16.67 6.97
C PRO A 47 7.59 16.17 5.70
N LEU A 48 8.82 16.62 5.48
CA LEU A 48 9.58 16.22 4.29
C LEU A 48 9.90 14.72 4.28
N GLU A 49 10.09 14.11 5.45
CA GLU A 49 10.26 12.66 5.60
C GLU A 49 9.04 11.87 5.09
N ASN A 50 7.82 12.38 5.27
CA ASN A 50 6.61 11.74 4.77
C ASN A 50 6.56 11.80 3.24
N LEU A 51 6.89 12.95 2.64
CA LEU A 51 7.01 13.08 1.18
C LEU A 51 8.08 12.14 0.61
N ARG A 52 9.24 12.04 1.29
CA ARG A 52 10.32 11.12 0.89
C ARG A 52 9.89 9.66 0.99
N ALA A 53 9.13 9.30 2.03
CA ALA A 53 8.63 7.95 2.20
C ALA A 53 7.63 7.54 1.10
N TYR A 54 6.72 8.45 0.73
CA TYR A 54 5.84 8.30 -0.42
C TYR A 54 6.64 8.04 -1.71
N VAL A 55 7.61 8.90 -2.03
CA VAL A 55 8.45 8.75 -3.23
C VAL A 55 9.28 7.45 -3.18
N ARG A 56 9.79 7.08 -2.01
CA ARG A 56 10.54 5.84 -1.80
C ARG A 56 9.68 4.62 -2.10
N ALA A 57 8.45 4.57 -1.58
CA ALA A 57 7.52 3.47 -1.84
C ALA A 57 7.21 3.33 -3.34
N CYS A 58 7.07 4.44 -4.07
CA CYS A 58 6.87 4.40 -5.53
C CYS A 58 8.07 3.80 -6.29
N LYS A 59 9.29 3.95 -5.78
CA LYS A 59 10.51 3.41 -6.40
C LYS A 59 10.76 1.94 -6.07
N GLU A 60 10.43 1.54 -4.85
CA GLU A 60 10.78 0.22 -4.32
C GLU A 60 9.67 -0.81 -4.48
N THR A 61 8.41 -0.39 -4.62
CA THR A 61 7.27 -1.33 -4.73
C THR A 61 7.15 -1.86 -6.15
N PRO A 62 7.24 -3.18 -6.38
CA PRO A 62 6.98 -3.77 -7.68
C PRO A 62 5.52 -3.57 -8.10
N ILE A 63 5.31 -3.25 -9.38
CA ILE A 63 3.96 -3.15 -9.95
C ILE A 63 3.45 -4.57 -10.24
N PRO A 64 2.27 -4.97 -9.72
CA PRO A 64 1.68 -6.26 -10.02
C PRO A 64 1.48 -6.47 -11.52
N LYS A 65 1.86 -7.63 -12.01
CA LYS A 65 1.65 -8.04 -13.41
C LYS A 65 0.45 -8.97 -13.47
N TYR A 66 -0.65 -8.48 -14.04
CA TYR A 66 -1.91 -9.23 -14.10
C TYR A 66 -1.91 -10.36 -15.14
N ASP A 67 -0.87 -10.44 -15.98
CA ASP A 67 -0.63 -11.51 -16.94
C ASP A 67 0.28 -12.62 -16.39
N ASP A 68 0.87 -12.44 -15.21
CA ASP A 68 1.69 -13.46 -14.55
C ASP A 68 0.82 -14.42 -13.73
N VAL A 69 0.32 -15.45 -14.40
CA VAL A 69 -0.60 -16.46 -13.81
C VAL A 69 0.04 -17.20 -12.63
N GLU A 70 1.36 -17.45 -12.68
CA GLU A 70 2.04 -18.18 -11.60
C GLU A 70 2.12 -17.33 -10.31
N ASP A 71 2.49 -16.06 -10.43
CA ASP A 71 2.49 -15.16 -9.27
C ASP A 71 1.09 -14.99 -8.70
N LEU A 72 0.07 -14.83 -9.55
CA LEU A 72 -1.32 -14.74 -9.10
C LEU A 72 -1.76 -15.96 -8.29
N ILE A 73 -1.50 -17.17 -8.78
CA ILE A 73 -1.82 -18.43 -8.07
C ILE A 73 -1.07 -18.47 -6.73
N ARG A 74 0.22 -18.09 -6.73
CA ARG A 74 1.04 -18.05 -5.51
C ARG A 74 0.48 -17.06 -4.47
N GLN A 75 0.14 -15.84 -4.87
CA GLN A 75 -0.41 -14.83 -3.94
C GLN A 75 -1.77 -15.27 -3.37
N ILE A 76 -2.64 -15.86 -4.20
CA ILE A 76 -3.92 -16.45 -3.75
C ILE A 76 -3.68 -17.54 -2.72
N GLY A 77 -2.75 -18.48 -3.00
CA GLY A 77 -2.40 -19.56 -2.09
C GLY A 77 -1.88 -19.06 -0.74
N ILE A 78 -1.04 -18.02 -0.73
CA ILE A 78 -0.56 -17.36 0.50
C ILE A 78 -1.74 -16.76 1.28
N GLY A 79 -2.67 -16.09 0.60
CA GLY A 79 -3.86 -15.51 1.22
C GLY A 79 -4.74 -16.57 1.90
N ILE A 80 -5.02 -17.66 1.20
CA ILE A 80 -5.78 -18.81 1.74
C ILE A 80 -5.06 -19.40 2.96
N GLY A 81 -3.75 -19.64 2.87
CA GLY A 81 -2.97 -20.21 3.96
C GLY A 81 -2.94 -19.34 5.21
N ARG A 82 -2.81 -18.01 5.06
CA ARG A 82 -2.92 -17.06 6.18
C ARG A 82 -4.29 -17.11 6.83
N ASN A 83 -5.35 -17.08 6.03
CA ASN A 83 -6.72 -17.14 6.53
C ASN A 83 -6.99 -18.44 7.31
N MET A 84 -6.51 -19.58 6.81
CA MET A 84 -6.59 -20.86 7.50
C MET A 84 -5.84 -20.85 8.85
N LYS A 85 -4.64 -20.27 8.90
CA LYS A 85 -3.87 -20.13 10.14
C LYS A 85 -4.63 -19.31 11.19
N GLU A 86 -5.22 -18.19 10.78
CA GLU A 86 -5.91 -17.28 11.69
C GLU A 86 -7.28 -17.84 12.14
N ASN A 87 -8.07 -18.38 11.21
CA ASN A 87 -9.49 -18.65 11.46
C ASN A 87 -9.83 -20.14 11.63
N VAL A 88 -8.97 -21.06 11.17
CA VAL A 88 -9.26 -22.51 11.19
C VAL A 88 -8.35 -23.24 12.17
N LEU A 89 -7.07 -22.85 12.24
CA LEU A 89 -6.07 -23.53 13.06
C LEU A 89 -5.84 -22.88 14.43
N GLY A 90 -6.56 -21.81 14.75
CA GLY A 90 -6.44 -21.09 16.03
C GLY A 90 -5.08 -20.41 16.16
N GLY A 91 -4.90 -19.25 15.51
CA GLY A 91 -3.70 -18.45 15.72
C GLY A 91 -3.61 -17.99 17.17
N MET A 92 -2.58 -18.44 17.89
CA MET A 92 -2.20 -17.88 19.19
C MET A 92 -1.99 -16.37 19.04
N GLN A 93 -2.81 -15.58 19.74
CA GLN A 93 -2.51 -14.19 20.05
C GLN A 93 -1.28 -14.17 20.96
N GLU A 94 -0.18 -13.61 20.48
CA GLU A 94 0.89 -13.05 21.34
C GLU A 94 0.65 -11.54 21.49
#